data_AF-A0AAJ6FXQ9-F1
#
_entry.id   AF-A0AAJ6FXQ9-F1
#
_cell.length_a   1.000
_cell.length_b   1.000
_cell.length_c   1.000
_cell.angle_alpha   90.00
_cell.angle_beta   90.00
_cell.angle_gamma   90.00
#
_symmetry.space_group_name_H-M   'P 1'
#
loop_
_entity.id
_entity.type
_entity.pdbx_description
1 polymer ?
#
loop_
_entity_poly.entity_id
_entity_poly.type
_entity_poly.pdbx_seq_one_letter_code
_entity_poly.pdbx_strand_id
1 'polypeptide(L)'
;MAVQRRPGSRGRTTPVPGRHFDDGRSLQAFADRVAVRCHRCDTPGWVLASWAPYRWTARFRCTGCSAALDSVDNPWVGPVRLDGRRPCGHCGHRWLSVHQNRPSATIGVPGTLPAECAQCGRSSEVSVTVRPLRAGDPADPHFGLPLRLVEPTRAGLLWAYNTAHLQALLDYVNASLRESRGVHRSMFSRLPGWMKLARNRAVVQKAIARLIVSARIGG
;
A
#
# COMPACT_ATOMS: atom_id res chain seq x y z
N MET A 1 -26.87 28.34 -25.88
CA MET A 1 -27.83 27.24 -25.64
C MET A 1 -27.40 26.48 -24.39
N ALA A 2 -28.15 26.67 -23.30
CA ALA A 2 -27.89 26.06 -22.01
C ALA A 2 -28.44 24.62 -22.00
N VAL A 3 -27.56 23.63 -21.81
CA VAL A 3 -27.99 22.25 -21.59
C VAL A 3 -28.46 22.14 -20.14
N GLN A 4 -29.77 22.23 -19.94
CA GLN A 4 -30.42 21.88 -18.68
C GLN A 4 -30.24 20.38 -18.43
N ARG A 5 -29.51 20.04 -17.35
CA ARG A 5 -29.35 18.66 -16.89
C ARG A 5 -30.56 18.23 -16.05
N ARG A 6 -31.13 17.07 -16.37
CA ARG A 6 -32.24 16.43 -15.62
C ARG A 6 -31.88 16.21 -14.13
N PRO A 7 -32.82 16.40 -13.18
CA PRO A 7 -32.57 16.15 -11.76
C PRO A 7 -32.69 14.65 -11.46
N GLY A 8 -31.55 13.95 -11.49
CA GLY A 8 -31.41 12.58 -10.99
C GLY A 8 -30.53 12.56 -9.73
N SER A 9 -31.15 12.23 -8.59
CA SER A 9 -30.55 11.90 -7.28
C SER A 9 -29.27 12.65 -6.89
N ARG A 10 -29.40 13.84 -6.30
CA ARG A 10 -28.31 14.48 -5.54
C ARG A 10 -28.04 13.65 -4.28
N GLY A 11 -27.11 12.70 -4.35
CA GLY A 11 -26.48 12.16 -3.15
C GLY A 11 -25.87 13.30 -2.35
N ARG A 12 -26.12 13.32 -1.03
CA ARG A 12 -25.72 14.40 -0.12
C ARG A 12 -24.20 14.64 -0.21
N THR A 13 -23.76 15.90 -0.28
CA THR A 13 -22.33 16.27 -0.39
C THR A 13 -21.74 16.74 0.94
N THR A 14 -22.54 16.80 2.00
CA THR A 14 -22.17 17.37 3.30
C THR A 14 -22.23 16.32 4.41
N PRO A 15 -21.23 16.27 5.31
CA PRO A 15 -21.24 15.38 6.48
C PRO A 15 -22.43 15.68 7.41
N VAL A 16 -23.02 14.63 7.97
CA VAL A 16 -24.07 14.72 9.01
C VAL A 16 -23.49 14.10 10.29
N PRO A 17 -23.74 14.68 11.48
CA PRO A 17 -23.29 14.09 12.73
C PRO A 17 -23.69 12.61 12.85
N GLY A 18 -22.72 11.76 13.21
CA GLY A 18 -22.91 10.31 13.36
C GLY A 18 -22.91 9.50 12.05
N ARG A 19 -22.79 10.15 10.88
CA ARG A 19 -22.78 9.50 9.57
C ARG A 19 -21.49 9.76 8.81
N HIS A 20 -20.88 8.70 8.31
CA HIS A 20 -19.73 8.80 7.43
C HIS A 20 -20.19 8.81 5.97
N PHE A 21 -19.62 9.72 5.18
CA PHE A 21 -19.84 9.80 3.74
C PHE A 21 -18.54 9.51 2.98
N ASP A 22 -18.54 8.44 2.19
CA ASP A 22 -17.44 8.11 1.29
C ASP A 22 -17.48 9.04 0.06
N ASP A 23 -16.57 10.01 0.06
CA ASP A 23 -16.40 11.01 -1.00
C ASP A 23 -15.67 10.47 -2.24
N GLY A 24 -15.24 9.21 -2.23
CA GLY A 24 -14.58 8.56 -3.36
C GLY A 24 -13.06 8.73 -3.36
N ARG A 25 -12.46 9.37 -2.35
CA ARG A 25 -10.99 9.52 -2.26
C ARG A 25 -10.31 8.14 -2.22
N SER A 26 -9.34 7.97 -3.11
CA SER A 26 -8.48 6.78 -3.09
C SER A 26 -7.44 6.89 -1.97
N LEU A 27 -6.80 5.78 -1.64
CA LEU A 27 -5.71 5.75 -0.66
C LEU A 27 -4.55 6.72 -1.02
N GLN A 28 -4.36 7.02 -2.31
CA GLN A 28 -3.33 7.96 -2.76
C GLN A 28 -3.57 9.40 -2.28
N ALA A 29 -4.80 9.76 -1.91
CA ALA A 29 -5.12 11.08 -1.38
C ALA A 29 -4.41 11.38 -0.05
N PHE A 30 -3.83 10.37 0.60
CA PHE A 30 -3.07 10.49 1.85
C PHE A 30 -1.57 10.22 1.66
N ALA A 31 -1.09 10.13 0.42
CA ALA A 31 0.28 9.74 0.09
C ALA A 31 1.25 10.92 -0.06
N ASP A 32 0.82 12.14 0.25
CA ASP A 32 1.61 13.37 0.24
C ASP A 32 2.69 13.39 1.35
N ARG A 33 2.38 12.78 2.49
CA ARG A 33 3.32 12.64 3.60
C ARG A 33 3.16 11.27 4.22
N VAL A 34 4.19 10.43 4.15
CA VAL A 34 4.11 9.03 4.59
C VAL A 34 5.15 8.75 5.68
N ALA A 35 4.69 8.28 6.83
CA ALA A 35 5.54 7.88 7.96
C ALA A 35 6.18 6.51 7.69
N VAL A 36 7.51 6.47 7.63
CA VAL A 36 8.27 5.28 7.21
C VAL A 36 9.42 4.98 8.16
N ARG A 37 10.02 3.80 8.02
CA ARG A 37 11.31 3.41 8.60
C ARG A 37 12.35 3.29 7.50
N CYS A 38 13.58 3.69 7.80
CA CYS A 38 14.68 3.57 6.84
C CYS A 38 15.00 2.10 6.55
N HIS A 39 15.08 1.70 5.27
CA HIS A 39 15.45 0.34 4.87
C HIS A 39 16.88 -0.08 5.24
N ARG A 40 17.75 0.85 5.67
CA ARG A 40 19.16 0.56 6.04
C ARG A 40 19.42 0.51 7.53
N CYS A 41 18.79 1.39 8.31
CA CYS A 41 19.09 1.58 9.74
C CYS A 41 17.85 1.65 10.62
N ASP A 42 16.66 1.42 10.05
CA ASP A 42 15.37 1.47 10.72
C ASP A 42 14.97 2.82 11.37
N THR A 43 15.81 3.85 11.27
CA THR A 43 15.49 5.19 11.79
C THR A 43 14.17 5.70 11.20
N PRO A 44 13.23 6.18 12.05
CA PRO A 44 11.96 6.71 11.58
C PRO A 44 12.17 7.97 10.75
N GLY A 45 11.30 8.18 9.77
CA GLY A 45 11.33 9.37 8.94
C GLY A 45 10.05 9.56 8.14
N TRP A 46 10.12 10.50 7.21
CA TRP A 46 8.98 10.89 6.38
C TRP A 46 9.36 10.86 4.90
N VAL A 47 8.53 10.21 4.09
CA VAL A 47 8.48 10.47 2.65
C VAL A 47 7.62 11.70 2.44
N LEU A 48 8.14 12.69 1.75
CA LEU A 48 7.40 13.88 1.32
C LEU A 48 7.15 13.77 -0.16
N ALA A 49 5.90 13.89 -0.58
CA ALA A 49 5.49 13.78 -1.96
C ALA A 49 4.50 14.89 -2.32
N SER A 50 4.64 15.41 -3.53
CA SER A 50 3.70 16.37 -4.11
C SER A 50 3.14 15.80 -5.41
N TRP A 51 1.84 15.99 -5.59
CA TRP A 51 1.17 15.66 -6.83
C TRP A 51 1.13 16.88 -7.74
N ALA A 52 1.77 16.76 -8.90
CA ALA A 52 1.53 17.61 -10.07
C ALA A 52 0.62 16.85 -11.05
N PRO A 53 0.00 17.51 -12.05
CA PRO A 53 -0.89 16.82 -13.00
C PRO A 53 -0.23 15.54 -13.55
N TYR A 54 -0.81 14.39 -13.20
CA TYR A 54 -0.40 13.04 -13.60
C TYR A 54 0.97 12.55 -13.08
N ARG A 55 1.62 13.25 -12.15
CA ARG A 55 2.94 12.85 -11.65
C ARG A 55 3.13 13.13 -10.16
N TRP A 56 3.55 12.11 -9.44
CA TRP A 56 4.10 12.26 -8.09
C TRP A 56 5.59 12.61 -8.17
N THR A 57 6.00 13.59 -7.39
CA THR A 57 7.42 13.82 -7.04
C THR A 57 7.59 13.58 -5.56
N ALA A 58 8.40 12.60 -5.19
CA ALA A 58 8.61 12.15 -3.82
C ALA A 58 10.09 12.19 -3.45
N ARG A 59 10.38 12.46 -2.17
CA ARG A 59 11.72 12.46 -1.60
C ARG A 59 11.72 11.86 -0.20
N PHE A 60 12.79 11.14 0.11
CA PHE A 60 13.10 10.65 1.45
C PHE A 60 14.55 10.98 1.80
N ARG A 61 14.77 11.39 3.05
CA ARG A 61 16.08 11.64 3.63
C ARG A 61 16.11 11.04 5.03
N CYS A 62 17.06 10.15 5.28
CA CYS A 62 17.23 9.53 6.59
C CYS A 62 18.17 10.36 7.47
N THR A 63 17.77 10.64 8.71
CA THR A 63 18.58 11.37 9.70
C THR A 63 19.62 10.51 10.41
N GLY A 64 19.49 9.18 10.38
CA GLY A 64 20.41 8.25 11.06
C GLY A 64 21.59 7.79 10.20
N CYS A 65 21.35 7.43 8.94
CA CYS A 65 22.40 6.89 8.03
C CYS A 65 22.59 7.69 6.74
N SER A 66 21.96 8.87 6.64
CA SER A 66 22.03 9.76 5.45
C SER A 66 21.55 9.14 4.13
N ALA A 67 20.89 7.99 4.16
CA ALA A 67 20.25 7.42 2.97
C ALA A 67 19.24 8.40 2.36
N ALA A 68 19.28 8.50 1.03
CA ALA A 68 18.46 9.42 0.26
C ALA A 68 17.77 8.68 -0.89
N LEU A 69 16.48 8.92 -1.09
CA LEU A 69 15.72 8.42 -2.24
C LEU A 69 14.99 9.59 -2.90
N ASP A 70 15.01 9.66 -4.23
CA ASP A 70 14.28 10.64 -5.03
C ASP A 70 13.50 9.94 -6.14
N SER A 71 12.23 10.30 -6.31
CA SER A 71 11.35 9.74 -7.34
C SER A 71 11.87 9.89 -8.78
N VAL A 72 12.77 10.84 -9.04
CA VAL A 72 13.40 11.02 -10.36
C VAL A 72 14.18 9.78 -10.77
N ASP A 73 14.86 9.13 -9.82
CA ASP A 73 15.64 7.91 -10.06
C ASP A 73 14.76 6.64 -10.04
N ASN A 74 13.46 6.81 -9.77
CA ASN A 74 12.48 5.74 -9.58
C ASN A 74 12.97 4.57 -8.68
N PRO A 75 13.56 4.85 -7.48
CA PRO A 75 14.15 3.81 -6.66
C PRO A 75 13.04 3.05 -5.93
N TRP A 76 12.90 1.76 -6.21
CA TRP A 76 12.09 0.86 -5.39
C TRP A 76 13.02 0.06 -4.48
N VAL A 77 12.84 0.17 -3.17
CA VAL A 77 13.63 -0.55 -2.15
C VAL A 77 12.82 -1.58 -1.38
N GLY A 78 11.49 -1.56 -1.57
CA GLY A 78 10.55 -2.43 -0.88
C GLY A 78 10.43 -3.84 -1.45
N PRO A 79 9.38 -4.57 -1.01
CA PRO A 79 9.12 -5.92 -1.44
C PRO A 79 8.87 -6.01 -2.95
N VAL A 80 9.31 -7.11 -3.56
CA VAL A 80 9.17 -7.37 -4.99
C VAL A 80 8.74 -8.81 -5.26
N ARG A 81 8.06 -9.01 -6.38
CA ARG A 81 7.79 -10.33 -6.95
C ARG A 81 8.67 -10.54 -8.17
N LEU A 82 9.24 -11.74 -8.24
CA LEU A 82 9.99 -12.25 -9.37
C LEU A 82 9.12 -13.28 -10.06
N ASP A 83 8.80 -13.00 -11.32
CA ASP A 83 7.98 -13.88 -12.15
C ASP A 83 8.75 -14.24 -13.43
N GLY A 84 8.81 -15.53 -13.76
CA GLY A 84 9.49 -15.99 -14.97
C GLY A 84 8.88 -17.28 -15.47
N ARG A 85 8.97 -17.52 -16.78
CA ARG A 85 8.61 -18.81 -17.36
C ARG A 85 9.46 -19.15 -18.57
N ARG A 86 9.76 -20.43 -18.75
CA ARG A 86 10.38 -20.95 -19.98
C ARG A 86 10.09 -22.43 -20.20
N PRO A 87 10.25 -22.96 -21.42
CA PRO A 87 10.40 -24.39 -21.63
C PRO A 87 11.69 -24.91 -20.98
N CYS A 88 11.69 -26.18 -20.60
CA CYS A 88 12.87 -26.88 -20.10
C CYS A 88 13.97 -26.87 -21.16
N GLY A 89 15.19 -26.48 -20.75
CA GLY A 89 16.36 -26.45 -21.63
C GLY A 89 16.89 -27.82 -22.04
N HIS A 90 16.37 -28.91 -21.46
CA HIS A 90 16.88 -30.26 -21.71
C HIS A 90 15.91 -31.18 -22.45
N CYS A 91 14.63 -31.22 -22.08
CA CYS A 91 13.63 -32.11 -22.72
C CYS A 91 12.56 -31.35 -23.50
N GLY A 92 12.60 -30.01 -23.53
CA GLY A 92 11.60 -29.19 -24.21
C GLY A 92 10.22 -29.14 -23.54
N HIS A 93 10.04 -29.78 -22.37
CA HIS A 93 8.77 -29.72 -21.64
C HIS A 93 8.40 -28.27 -21.29
N ARG A 94 7.17 -27.89 -21.61
CA ARG A 94 6.56 -26.60 -21.29
C ARG A 94 5.70 -26.81 -20.03
N TRP A 95 5.71 -25.99 -18.98
CA TRP A 95 6.34 -24.72 -18.69
C TRP A 95 7.02 -24.84 -17.33
N LEU A 96 8.27 -24.40 -17.24
CA LEU A 96 8.90 -24.13 -15.95
C LEU A 96 8.52 -22.71 -15.56
N SER A 97 7.88 -22.57 -14.40
CA SER A 97 7.43 -21.27 -13.88
C SER A 97 8.10 -20.99 -12.56
N VAL A 98 8.53 -19.75 -12.38
CA VAL A 98 9.07 -19.24 -11.13
C VAL A 98 8.20 -18.10 -10.65
N HIS A 99 7.76 -18.18 -9.39
CA HIS A 99 7.03 -17.14 -8.69
C HIS A 99 7.61 -17.00 -7.28
N GLN A 100 8.40 -15.96 -7.04
CA GLN A 100 9.03 -15.73 -5.75
C GLN A 100 8.79 -14.30 -5.25
N ASN A 101 8.33 -14.15 -4.01
CA ASN A 101 8.32 -12.85 -3.35
C ASN A 101 9.63 -12.66 -2.58
N ARG A 102 10.18 -11.45 -2.62
CA ARG A 102 11.36 -11.02 -1.86
C ARG A 102 11.01 -9.79 -1.02
N PRO A 103 11.53 -9.68 0.21
CA PRO A 103 11.21 -8.58 1.12
C PRO A 103 11.84 -7.24 0.71
N SER A 104 12.90 -7.25 -0.10
CA SER A 104 13.55 -6.03 -0.59
C SER A 104 14.09 -6.21 -2.01
N ALA A 105 14.00 -5.14 -2.79
CA ALA A 105 14.62 -5.02 -4.10
C ALA A 105 16.12 -4.67 -4.07
N THR A 106 16.66 -4.30 -2.91
CA THR A 106 18.05 -3.82 -2.79
C THR A 106 19.06 -4.94 -2.58
N ILE A 107 18.62 -6.13 -2.16
CA ILE A 107 19.51 -7.23 -1.76
C ILE A 107 19.44 -8.33 -2.82
N GLY A 108 20.47 -8.39 -3.68
CA GLY A 108 20.80 -9.57 -4.49
C GLY A 108 19.63 -10.14 -5.29
N VAL A 109 18.88 -9.29 -6.01
CA VAL A 109 17.76 -9.74 -6.85
C VAL A 109 18.33 -10.37 -8.13
N PRO A 110 18.27 -11.70 -8.29
CA PRO A 110 18.90 -12.35 -9.43
C PRO A 110 18.05 -12.15 -10.69
N GLY A 111 18.71 -12.02 -11.84
CA GLY A 111 18.03 -11.94 -13.14
C GLY A 111 17.48 -13.29 -13.63
N THR A 112 17.96 -14.40 -13.05
CA THR A 112 17.47 -15.75 -13.29
C THR A 112 17.23 -16.50 -11.98
N LEU A 113 16.34 -17.49 -12.01
CA LEU A 113 16.14 -18.43 -10.92
C LEU A 113 16.06 -19.86 -11.47
N PRO A 114 16.61 -20.86 -10.78
CA PRO A 114 16.49 -22.24 -11.19
C PRO A 114 15.04 -22.72 -11.03
N ALA A 115 14.58 -23.51 -12.00
CA ALA A 115 13.32 -24.25 -11.90
C ALA A 115 13.51 -25.70 -12.32
N GLU A 116 13.05 -26.61 -11.48
CA GLU A 116 13.12 -28.06 -11.72
C GLU A 116 12.02 -28.53 -12.65
N CYS A 117 12.39 -29.35 -13.63
CA CYS A 117 11.44 -29.94 -14.56
C CYS A 117 10.79 -31.19 -13.99
N ALA A 118 9.47 -31.15 -13.80
CA ALA A 118 8.69 -32.29 -13.34
C ALA A 118 8.74 -33.52 -14.26
N GLN A 119 9.18 -33.37 -15.52
CA GLN A 119 9.29 -34.50 -16.47
C GLN A 119 10.67 -35.17 -16.49
N CYS A 120 11.75 -34.39 -16.38
CA CYS A 120 13.11 -34.94 -16.53
C CYS A 120 14.01 -34.74 -15.30
N GLY A 121 13.49 -34.12 -14.24
CA GLY A 121 14.21 -33.86 -12.98
C GLY A 121 15.33 -32.82 -13.06
N ARG A 122 15.67 -32.32 -14.27
CA ARG A 122 16.74 -31.34 -14.45
C ARG A 122 16.26 -29.91 -14.22
N SER A 123 17.15 -29.08 -13.69
CA SER A 123 16.93 -27.65 -13.49
C SER A 123 17.28 -26.84 -14.73
N SER A 124 16.51 -25.79 -15.00
CA SER A 124 16.85 -24.79 -16.01
C SER A 124 16.78 -23.39 -15.42
N GLU A 125 17.72 -22.54 -15.80
CA GLU A 125 17.72 -21.12 -15.41
C GLU A 125 16.59 -20.36 -16.10
N VAL A 126 15.64 -19.87 -15.31
CA VAL A 126 14.48 -19.11 -15.79
C VAL A 126 14.76 -17.63 -15.60
N SER A 127 14.79 -16.85 -16.68
CA SER A 127 14.83 -15.39 -16.57
C SER A 127 13.58 -14.85 -15.89
N VAL A 128 13.78 -13.96 -14.92
CA VAL A 128 12.70 -13.41 -14.09
C VAL A 128 12.54 -11.92 -14.30
N THR A 129 11.29 -11.47 -14.32
CA THR A 129 10.92 -10.07 -14.30
C THR A 129 10.62 -9.65 -12.86
N VAL A 130 11.23 -8.56 -12.42
CA VAL A 130 11.04 -7.99 -11.08
C VAL A 130 9.90 -6.98 -11.12
N ARG A 131 8.94 -7.11 -10.20
CA ARG A 131 7.80 -6.18 -10.07
C ARG A 131 7.60 -5.77 -8.61
N PRO A 132 7.41 -4.46 -8.33
CA PRO A 132 7.01 -3.98 -7.00
C PRO A 132 5.76 -4.67 -6.47
N LEU A 133 5.81 -5.15 -5.24
CA LEU A 133 4.62 -5.60 -4.51
C LEU A 133 3.98 -4.38 -3.84
N ARG A 134 2.89 -3.89 -4.44
CA ARG A 134 2.15 -2.70 -3.95
C ARG A 134 0.83 -3.04 -3.25
N ALA A 135 0.41 -4.29 -3.28
CA ALA A 135 -0.92 -4.69 -2.81
C ALA A 135 -0.83 -5.36 -1.42
N GLY A 136 -1.49 -4.76 -0.43
CA GLY A 136 -1.73 -5.39 0.88
C GLY A 136 -0.59 -5.25 1.90
N ASP A 137 0.62 -4.94 1.48
CA ASP A 137 1.76 -4.74 2.38
C ASP A 137 1.78 -3.33 2.98
N PRO A 138 2.22 -3.18 4.24
CA PRO A 138 2.42 -1.89 4.89
C PRO A 138 3.70 -1.23 4.37
N ALA A 139 3.72 -0.90 3.08
CA ALA A 139 4.83 -0.25 2.40
C ALA A 139 4.40 1.11 1.83
N ASP A 140 5.32 2.07 1.81
CA ASP A 140 5.07 3.37 1.19
C ASP A 140 4.89 3.21 -0.33
N PRO A 141 3.97 3.97 -0.95
CA PRO A 141 3.63 3.80 -2.36
C PRO A 141 4.68 4.31 -3.34
N HIS A 142 5.64 5.13 -2.89
CA HIS A 142 6.63 5.80 -3.73
C HIS A 142 7.92 4.98 -3.84
N PHE A 143 8.44 4.51 -2.72
CA PHE A 143 9.73 3.84 -2.64
C PHE A 143 9.66 2.40 -2.10
N GLY A 144 8.54 2.00 -1.49
CA GLY A 144 8.38 0.69 -0.87
C GLY A 144 9.06 0.55 0.50
N LEU A 145 9.44 1.64 1.14
CA LEU A 145 9.92 1.67 2.52
C LEU A 145 8.86 1.10 3.48
N PRO A 146 9.28 0.39 4.54
CA PRO A 146 8.37 -0.08 5.57
C PRO A 146 7.63 1.09 6.24
N LEU A 147 6.32 0.97 6.41
CA LEU A 147 5.56 1.98 7.14
C LEU A 147 5.91 1.97 8.63
N ARG A 148 5.92 3.16 9.23
CA ARG A 148 6.11 3.33 10.68
C ARG A 148 4.81 3.08 11.45
N LEU A 149 3.68 3.49 10.89
CA LEU A 149 2.37 3.42 11.54
C LEU A 149 1.68 2.10 11.21
N VAL A 150 2.08 1.05 11.91
CA VAL A 150 1.59 -0.32 11.74
C VAL A 150 1.28 -0.91 13.11
N GLU A 151 0.10 -1.50 13.27
CA GLU A 151 -0.36 -2.13 14.52
C GLU A 151 -0.97 -3.52 14.18
N PRO A 152 -0.35 -4.62 14.62
CA PRO A 152 -0.98 -5.94 14.53
C PRO A 152 -2.16 -6.01 15.51
N THR A 153 -3.30 -6.49 15.02
CA THR A 153 -4.49 -6.75 15.85
C THR A 153 -4.89 -8.21 15.72
N ARG A 154 -5.69 -8.70 16.68
CA ARG A 154 -6.29 -10.04 16.62
C ARG A 154 -7.15 -10.30 15.36
N ALA A 155 -7.57 -9.26 14.65
CA ALA A 155 -8.42 -9.37 13.47
C ALA A 155 -7.65 -9.19 12.15
N GLY A 156 -6.44 -8.63 12.20
CA GLY A 156 -5.63 -8.30 11.04
C GLY A 156 -4.65 -7.16 11.31
N LEU A 157 -3.83 -6.86 10.31
CA LEU A 157 -2.84 -5.79 10.38
C LEU A 157 -3.48 -4.44 10.03
N LEU A 158 -3.41 -3.47 10.95
CA LEU A 158 -3.84 -2.10 10.69
C LEU A 158 -2.61 -1.24 10.39
N TRP A 159 -2.68 -0.42 9.36
CA TRP A 159 -1.62 0.54 9.07
C TRP A 159 -2.19 1.82 8.45
N ALA A 160 -1.41 2.88 8.46
CA ALA A 160 -1.76 4.14 7.84
C ALA A 160 -0.50 4.87 7.32
N TYR A 161 -0.71 5.85 6.45
CA TYR A 161 0.39 6.68 5.93
C TYR A 161 0.73 7.82 6.88
N ASN A 162 -0.29 8.46 7.46
CA ASN A 162 -0.14 9.62 8.32
C ASN A 162 -1.37 9.77 9.22
N THR A 163 -1.35 10.80 10.06
CA THR A 163 -2.44 11.13 10.99
C THR A 163 -3.75 11.46 10.27
N ALA A 164 -3.71 12.10 9.10
CA ALA A 164 -4.92 12.41 8.33
C ALA A 164 -5.62 11.12 7.84
N HIS A 165 -4.84 10.13 7.41
CA HIS A 165 -5.36 8.79 7.08
C HIS A 165 -5.93 8.10 8.34
N LEU A 166 -5.22 8.13 9.47
CA LEU A 166 -5.75 7.57 10.73
C LEU A 166 -7.08 8.21 11.16
N GLN A 167 -7.20 9.53 11.01
CA GLN A 167 -8.43 10.25 11.32
C GLN A 167 -9.58 9.83 10.40
N ALA A 168 -9.32 9.71 9.08
CA ALA A 168 -10.32 9.25 8.13
C ALA A 168 -10.83 7.82 8.44
N LEU A 169 -9.93 6.93 8.89
CA LEU A 169 -10.32 5.59 9.37
C LEU A 169 -11.13 5.67 10.65
N LEU A 170 -10.75 6.53 11.60
CA LEU A 170 -11.46 6.70 12.86
C LEU A 170 -12.90 7.18 12.62
N ASP A 171 -13.07 8.19 11.76
CA ASP A 171 -14.38 8.74 11.40
C ASP A 171 -15.28 7.67 10.77
N TYR A 172 -14.73 6.83 9.88
CA TYR A 172 -15.44 5.71 9.26
C TYR A 172 -15.90 4.65 10.28
N VAL A 173 -15.04 4.34 11.26
CA VAL A 173 -15.29 3.31 12.26
C VAL A 173 -16.31 3.78 13.30
N ASN A 174 -16.25 5.07 13.67
CA ASN A 174 -17.15 5.71 14.63
C ASN A 174 -18.57 5.92 14.08
N ALA A 175 -18.72 6.04 12.77
CA ALA A 175 -20.03 6.25 12.17
C ALA A 175 -20.98 5.06 12.41
N SER A 176 -22.22 5.38 12.77
CA SER A 176 -23.32 4.41 12.91
C SER A 176 -23.90 4.04 11.55
N LEU A 177 -23.91 4.99 10.60
CA LEU A 177 -24.28 4.77 9.21
C LEU A 177 -23.16 5.22 8.25
N ARG A 178 -22.93 4.42 7.22
CA ARG A 178 -21.91 4.66 6.20
C ARG A 178 -22.59 4.75 4.84
N GLU A 179 -22.53 5.92 4.24
CA GLU A 179 -23.11 6.21 2.92
C GLU A 179 -21.97 6.26 1.89
N SER A 180 -22.26 5.83 0.65
CA SER A 180 -21.29 5.86 -0.43
C SER A 180 -21.94 6.33 -1.72
N ARG A 181 -21.18 7.03 -2.56
CA ARG A 181 -21.57 7.37 -3.93
C ARG A 181 -21.59 6.16 -4.89
N GLY A 182 -21.34 4.94 -4.40
CA GLY A 182 -21.21 3.75 -5.25
C GLY A 182 -19.85 3.65 -5.95
N VAL A 183 -18.83 4.34 -5.43
CA VAL A 183 -17.49 4.36 -6.04
C VAL A 183 -16.67 3.19 -5.50
N HIS A 184 -16.52 2.13 -6.30
CA HIS A 184 -15.76 0.91 -5.96
C HIS A 184 -14.22 1.09 -5.92
N ARG A 185 -13.73 2.32 -6.06
CA ARG A 185 -12.29 2.66 -6.09
C ARG A 185 -11.82 3.48 -4.89
N SER A 186 -12.73 3.86 -3.99
CA SER A 186 -12.37 4.60 -2.78
C SER A 186 -11.52 3.75 -1.83
N MET A 187 -10.80 4.42 -0.92
CA MET A 187 -10.10 3.73 0.16
C MET A 187 -11.06 2.88 1.00
N PHE A 188 -12.23 3.42 1.35
CA PHE A 188 -13.22 2.76 2.20
C PHE A 188 -13.85 1.53 1.53
N SER A 189 -14.13 1.60 0.23
CA SER A 189 -14.64 0.46 -0.53
C SER A 189 -13.63 -0.70 -0.54
N ARG A 190 -12.33 -0.41 -0.58
CA ARG A 190 -11.23 -1.39 -0.59
C ARG A 190 -10.74 -1.84 0.79
N LEU A 191 -11.31 -1.31 1.88
CA LEU A 191 -10.93 -1.74 3.23
C LEU A 191 -11.16 -3.25 3.43
N PRO A 192 -10.27 -3.94 4.16
CA PRO A 192 -10.46 -5.32 4.54
C PRO A 192 -11.81 -5.54 5.22
N GLY A 193 -12.46 -6.67 4.91
CA GLY A 193 -13.79 -6.99 5.46
C GLY A 193 -13.82 -6.92 6.99
N TRP A 194 -12.76 -7.39 7.66
CA TRP A 194 -12.67 -7.39 9.12
C TRP A 194 -12.73 -5.99 9.74
N MET A 195 -12.21 -4.95 9.07
CA MET A 195 -12.26 -3.56 9.56
C MET A 195 -13.68 -2.98 9.48
N LYS A 196 -14.52 -3.51 8.57
CA LYS A 196 -15.89 -3.03 8.38
C LYS A 196 -16.87 -3.65 9.39
N LEU A 197 -16.53 -4.79 9.98
CA LEU A 197 -17.40 -5.54 10.89
C LEU A 197 -17.60 -4.81 12.22
N ALA A 198 -18.86 -4.67 12.66
CA ALA A 198 -19.21 -4.01 13.92
C ALA A 198 -18.51 -4.63 15.14
N ARG A 199 -18.39 -5.96 15.19
CA ARG A 199 -17.69 -6.68 16.29
C ARG A 199 -16.22 -6.32 16.47
N ASN A 200 -15.59 -5.75 15.43
CA ASN A 200 -14.19 -5.33 15.46
C ASN A 200 -14.04 -3.82 15.72
N ARG A 201 -15.13 -3.05 15.85
CA ARG A 201 -15.09 -1.59 16.04
C ARG A 201 -14.17 -1.17 17.19
N ALA A 202 -14.35 -1.74 18.38
CA ALA A 202 -13.54 -1.41 19.55
C ALA A 202 -12.05 -1.74 19.37
N VAL A 203 -11.73 -2.85 18.67
CA VAL A 203 -10.34 -3.23 18.37
C VAL A 203 -9.71 -2.24 17.40
N VAL A 204 -10.42 -1.88 16.34
CA VAL A 204 -9.95 -0.92 15.34
C VAL A 204 -9.74 0.46 15.98
N GLN A 205 -10.70 0.94 16.79
CA GLN A 205 -10.59 2.21 17.51
C GLN A 205 -9.35 2.24 18.42
N LYS A 206 -9.14 1.20 19.22
CA LYS A 206 -7.99 1.10 20.13
C LYS A 206 -6.67 1.09 19.37
N ALA A 207 -6.59 0.34 18.26
CA ALA A 207 -5.42 0.30 17.39
C ALA A 207 -5.12 1.68 16.77
N ILE A 208 -6.13 2.37 16.24
CA ILE A 208 -5.97 3.72 15.68
C ILE A 208 -5.48 4.71 16.76
N ALA A 209 -6.06 4.66 17.97
CA ALA A 209 -5.66 5.54 19.06
C ALA A 209 -4.17 5.37 19.43
N ARG A 210 -3.67 4.13 19.50
CA ARG A 210 -2.25 3.83 19.72
C ARG A 210 -1.35 4.39 18.61
N LEU A 211 -1.78 4.26 17.35
CA LEU A 211 -1.02 4.80 16.22
C LEU A 211 -1.02 6.32 16.19
N ILE A 212 -2.10 6.99 16.60
CA ILE A 212 -2.15 8.46 16.71
C ILE A 212 -1.14 8.95 17.76
N VAL A 213 -1.05 8.27 18.91
CA VAL A 213 -0.04 8.59 19.94
C VAL A 213 1.37 8.37 19.38
N SER A 214 1.61 7.23 18.73
CA SER A 214 2.90 6.91 18.10
C SER A 214 3.31 7.90 17.02
N ALA A 215 2.35 8.42 16.25
CA ALA A 215 2.58 9.42 15.22
C ALA A 215 3.14 10.73 15.80
N ARG A 216 2.68 11.13 16.99
CA ARG A 216 3.08 12.36 17.70
C ARG A 216 4.46 12.28 18.34
N ILE A 217 4.85 11.11 18.85
CA ILE A 217 6.11 10.93 19.60
C ILE A 217 7.33 10.86 18.67
N GLY A 218 7.16 10.38 17.44
CA GLY A 218 8.24 10.30 16.44
C GLY A 218 8.12 11.35 15.34
N GLY A 219 7.69 12.56 15.70
CA GLY A 219 7.55 13.73 14.82
C GLY A 219 8.81 14.56 14.80
#